data_AF-A0A7R9KH82-F1
#
_entry.id   AF-A0A7R9KH82-F1
#
_cell.length_a   1.000
_cell.length_b   1.000
_cell.length_c   1.000
_cell.angle_alpha   90.00
_cell.angle_beta   90.00
_cell.angle_gamma   90.00
#
_symmetry.space_group_name_H-M   'P 1'
#
loop_
_entity.id
_entity.type
_entity.pdbx_description
1 polymer ?
#
loop_
_entity_poly.entity_id
_entity_poly.type
_entity_poly.pdbx_seq_one_letter_code
_entity_poly.pdbx_strand_id
1 'polypeptide(L)'
;MAYRKTAHISSLDEYRKLYQKSVSDPKGFWSEIANNFYWKRWTQEVEVVSYNFDVTKGPVCVKWLDGCKTNVCYNVLDLVIEKGLGNRVAYYWESNDDNSHKIITYDELLRDVCRFANVLKGLGIKRGDRVAIYMSVTVELVTVMLACARIGAIHSFAGFSAESLAERIIDANCVVLVTSDGAFRAKKFIPLKSIADSALDICKQMNHKVMACIVNPHLNLNRNNINDVLNNNIENTCGINWDPNVDILWTDVMTNVCNYCKPEWMEAEDPLFIMYTSGSTGKPKGIVHTVGGYLLYSYITFKYVFNYTDGDVFFSTADLGWITGHTFNVYGSLANGCSIVLFEGTPTHPNPGHLWHIIDKWRVNIFNTAPTLIRSLMKFGDQYVKQYSRQTLKVLGTAGEPINPEAWLWFWEVVGDR
;
A
#
# COMPACT_ATOMS: atom_id res chain seq x y z
N MET A 1 21.49 -24.95 0.56
CA MET A 1 20.64 -26.16 0.43
C MET A 1 19.28 -26.05 1.13
N ALA A 2 19.13 -25.37 2.28
CA ALA A 2 17.84 -25.25 2.96
C ALA A 2 16.77 -24.45 2.17
N TYR A 3 17.13 -23.29 1.62
CA TYR A 3 16.21 -22.42 0.87
C TYR A 3 15.58 -23.09 -0.37
N ARG A 4 16.35 -23.94 -1.08
CA ARG A 4 15.88 -24.68 -2.26
C ARG A 4 14.74 -25.67 -1.93
N LYS A 5 14.70 -26.19 -0.70
CA LYS A 5 13.65 -27.15 -0.27
C LYS A 5 12.28 -26.50 -0.08
N THR A 6 12.27 -25.20 0.19
CA THR A 6 11.05 -24.41 0.42
C THR A 6 10.76 -23.46 -0.74
N ALA A 7 11.43 -23.63 -1.88
CA ALA A 7 11.24 -22.79 -3.04
C ALA A 7 10.01 -23.25 -3.84
N HIS A 8 9.14 -22.31 -4.22
CA HIS A 8 8.02 -22.60 -5.13
C HIS A 8 8.50 -23.00 -6.53
N ILE A 9 9.69 -22.56 -6.91
CA ILE A 9 10.37 -22.91 -8.17
C ILE A 9 11.77 -23.38 -7.81
N SER A 10 12.02 -24.68 -7.94
CA SER A 10 13.19 -25.36 -7.37
C SER A 10 14.41 -25.40 -8.30
N SER A 11 14.26 -24.98 -9.55
CA SER A 11 15.32 -24.98 -10.57
C SER A 11 15.05 -23.99 -11.70
N LEU A 12 16.12 -23.63 -12.42
CA LEU A 12 16.03 -22.77 -13.60
C LEU A 12 15.20 -23.42 -14.73
N ASP A 13 15.25 -24.75 -14.86
CA ASP A 13 14.47 -25.46 -15.87
C ASP A 13 12.97 -25.47 -15.53
N GLU A 14 12.62 -25.58 -14.24
CA GLU A 14 11.24 -25.42 -13.77
C GLU A 14 10.74 -23.99 -14.02
N TYR A 15 11.56 -22.97 -13.71
CA TYR A 15 11.26 -21.58 -14.07
C TYR A 15 11.00 -21.42 -15.57
N ARG A 16 11.89 -21.94 -16.41
CA ARG A 16 11.78 -21.83 -17.88
C ARG A 16 10.50 -22.50 -18.40
N LYS A 17 10.13 -23.67 -17.87
CA LYS A 17 8.87 -24.35 -18.20
C LYS A 17 7.65 -23.52 -17.82
N LEU A 18 7.65 -22.98 -16.59
CA LEU A 18 6.54 -22.15 -16.10
C LEU A 18 6.41 -20.85 -16.91
N TYR A 19 7.54 -20.19 -17.18
CA TYR A 19 7.62 -19.00 -18.02
C TYR A 19 7.12 -19.30 -19.45
N GLN A 20 7.60 -20.38 -20.07
CA GLN A 20 7.16 -20.79 -21.40
C GLN A 20 5.65 -21.01 -21.45
N LYS A 21 5.07 -21.72 -20.47
CA LYS A 21 3.62 -21.91 -20.35
C LYS A 21 2.87 -20.58 -20.29
N SER A 22 3.36 -19.61 -19.50
CA SER A 22 2.72 -18.29 -19.36
C SER A 22 2.66 -17.49 -20.67
N VAL A 23 3.57 -17.74 -21.61
CA VAL A 23 3.66 -17.04 -22.89
C VAL A 23 2.96 -17.82 -24.01
N SER A 24 3.12 -19.15 -24.06
CA SER A 24 2.55 -19.98 -25.12
C SER A 24 1.08 -20.34 -24.90
N ASP A 25 0.65 -20.42 -23.65
CA ASP A 25 -0.75 -20.65 -23.24
C ASP A 25 -1.14 -19.69 -22.11
N PRO A 26 -1.26 -18.38 -22.40
CA PRO A 26 -1.61 -17.39 -21.39
C PRO A 26 -3.00 -17.67 -20.81
N LYS A 27 -3.96 -18.16 -21.61
CA LYS A 27 -5.31 -18.48 -21.14
C LYS A 27 -5.26 -19.57 -20.07
N GLY A 28 -4.61 -20.71 -20.34
CA GLY A 28 -4.51 -21.80 -19.39
C GLY A 28 -3.71 -21.42 -18.14
N PHE A 29 -2.54 -20.79 -18.32
CA PHE A 29 -1.70 -20.35 -17.21
C PHE A 29 -2.43 -19.41 -16.25
N TRP A 30 -3.01 -18.32 -16.75
CA TRP A 30 -3.64 -17.32 -15.89
C TRP A 30 -4.99 -17.79 -15.32
N SER A 31 -5.70 -18.70 -16.00
CA SER A 31 -6.88 -19.37 -15.42
C SER A 31 -6.53 -20.19 -14.18
N GLU A 32 -5.40 -20.92 -14.20
CA GLU A 32 -4.93 -21.67 -13.04
C GLU A 32 -4.61 -20.75 -11.85
N ILE A 33 -4.01 -19.59 -12.11
CA ILE A 33 -3.74 -18.58 -11.07
C ILE A 33 -5.04 -17.99 -10.54
N ALA A 34 -6.00 -17.67 -11.42
CA ALA A 34 -7.29 -17.10 -11.05
C ALA A 34 -8.10 -18.00 -10.10
N ASN A 35 -7.94 -19.32 -10.18
CA ASN A 35 -8.61 -20.30 -9.30
C ASN A 35 -8.22 -20.17 -7.82
N ASN A 36 -7.16 -19.42 -7.48
CA ASN A 36 -6.79 -19.16 -6.09
C ASN A 36 -7.71 -18.14 -5.39
N PHE A 37 -8.58 -17.49 -6.17
CA PHE A 37 -9.43 -16.39 -5.76
C PHE A 37 -10.91 -16.72 -5.85
N TYR A 38 -11.70 -16.01 -5.06
CA TYR A 38 -13.14 -16.01 -5.18
C TYR A 38 -13.59 -15.09 -6.32
N TRP A 39 -14.42 -15.64 -7.20
CA TRP A 39 -15.08 -14.92 -8.28
C TRP A 39 -16.58 -15.10 -8.12
N LYS A 40 -17.31 -13.99 -7.95
CA LYS A 40 -18.77 -14.02 -7.91
C LYS A 40 -19.35 -14.49 -9.24
N ARG A 41 -18.67 -14.15 -10.34
CA ARG A 41 -18.91 -14.69 -11.68
C ARG A 41 -17.56 -15.11 -12.25
N TRP A 42 -17.40 -16.41 -12.43
CA TRP A 42 -16.31 -17.03 -13.17
C TRP A 42 -16.89 -17.72 -14.39
N THR A 43 -16.25 -17.58 -15.55
CA THR A 43 -16.57 -18.45 -16.69
C THR A 43 -15.25 -18.94 -17.29
N GLN A 44 -15.18 -20.24 -17.57
CA GLN A 44 -14.00 -20.85 -18.24
C GLN A 44 -13.95 -20.46 -19.73
N GLU A 45 -15.04 -19.93 -20.26
CA GLU A 45 -15.16 -19.46 -21.64
C GLU A 45 -14.63 -18.04 -21.84
N VAL A 46 -14.43 -17.26 -20.76
CA VAL A 46 -13.89 -15.89 -20.83
C VAL A 46 -12.51 -15.87 -21.51
N GLU A 47 -12.33 -14.85 -22.35
CA GLU A 47 -11.03 -14.46 -22.87
C GLU A 47 -10.20 -13.87 -21.72
N VAL A 48 -9.21 -14.63 -21.25
CA VAL A 48 -8.44 -14.30 -20.05
C VAL A 48 -7.56 -13.07 -20.26
N VAL A 49 -7.09 -12.86 -21.49
CA VAL A 49 -6.33 -11.70 -21.90
C VAL A 49 -6.68 -11.32 -23.32
N SER A 50 -7.01 -10.06 -23.55
CA SER A 50 -7.16 -9.48 -24.88
C SER A 50 -6.54 -8.10 -24.90
N TYR A 51 -5.87 -7.74 -26.00
CA TYR A 51 -5.24 -6.44 -26.12
C TYR A 51 -5.15 -5.98 -27.58
N ASN A 52 -5.13 -4.67 -27.74
CA ASN A 52 -4.74 -4.01 -28.97
C ASN A 52 -3.68 -2.95 -28.66
N PHE A 53 -2.49 -3.09 -29.23
CA PHE A 53 -1.45 -2.05 -29.21
C PHE A 53 -1.28 -1.40 -30.59
N ASP A 54 -1.98 -1.90 -31.61
CA ASP A 54 -1.93 -1.40 -32.96
C ASP A 54 -2.99 -0.30 -33.12
N VAL A 55 -2.53 0.95 -33.06
CA VAL A 55 -3.39 2.14 -33.17
C VAL A 55 -4.13 2.21 -34.51
N THR A 56 -3.70 1.46 -35.52
CA THR A 56 -4.39 1.37 -36.82
C THR A 56 -5.59 0.42 -36.80
N LYS A 57 -5.63 -0.51 -35.83
CA LYS A 57 -6.69 -1.52 -35.67
C LYS A 57 -7.76 -1.13 -34.65
N GLY A 58 -7.62 0.05 -34.03
CA GLY A 58 -8.56 0.58 -33.04
C GLY A 58 -7.84 1.24 -31.86
N PRO A 59 -8.60 1.62 -30.82
CA PRO A 59 -8.03 2.16 -29.59
C PRO A 59 -7.05 1.19 -28.93
N VAL A 60 -6.02 1.73 -28.27
CA VAL A 60 -5.16 0.91 -27.42
C VAL A 60 -5.99 0.39 -26.26
N CYS A 61 -6.01 -0.93 -26.07
CA CYS A 61 -6.71 -1.57 -24.97
C CYS A 61 -5.93 -2.77 -24.46
N VAL A 62 -6.09 -3.07 -23.18
CA VAL A 62 -5.64 -4.30 -22.54
C VAL A 62 -6.71 -4.67 -21.55
N LYS A 63 -7.22 -5.89 -21.64
CA LYS A 63 -8.25 -6.43 -20.76
C LYS A 63 -7.82 -7.78 -20.22
N TRP A 64 -8.14 -8.00 -18.96
CA TRP A 64 -7.85 -9.23 -18.25
C TRP A 64 -9.11 -9.75 -17.58
N LEU A 65 -9.48 -10.99 -17.89
CA LEU A 65 -10.66 -11.66 -17.34
C LEU A 65 -11.96 -10.86 -17.59
N ASP A 66 -12.11 -10.28 -18.79
CA ASP A 66 -13.26 -9.44 -19.14
C ASP A 66 -14.57 -10.19 -18.93
N GLY A 67 -15.53 -9.57 -18.26
CA GLY A 67 -16.79 -10.19 -17.84
C GLY A 67 -16.71 -11.07 -16.58
N CYS A 68 -15.55 -11.30 -15.98
CA CYS A 68 -15.49 -11.91 -14.64
C CYS A 68 -15.83 -10.87 -13.55
N LYS A 69 -16.46 -11.32 -12.45
CA LYS A 69 -16.78 -10.44 -11.30
C LYS A 69 -16.13 -10.89 -10.02
N THR A 70 -15.52 -9.95 -9.29
CA THR A 70 -14.89 -10.21 -7.98
C THR A 70 -14.85 -8.93 -7.12
N ASN A 71 -14.25 -9.02 -5.94
CA ASN A 71 -13.89 -7.87 -5.12
C ASN A 71 -12.48 -8.08 -4.54
N VAL A 72 -11.59 -7.11 -4.73
CA VAL A 72 -10.19 -7.23 -4.28
C VAL A 72 -10.12 -7.30 -2.75
N CYS A 73 -10.85 -6.44 -2.04
CA CYS A 73 -10.87 -6.45 -0.58
C CYS A 73 -11.35 -7.81 -0.04
N TYR A 74 -12.39 -8.40 -0.62
CA TYR A 74 -12.86 -9.72 -0.23
C TYR A 74 -11.76 -10.80 -0.39
N ASN A 75 -11.02 -10.76 -1.49
CA ASN A 75 -9.98 -11.77 -1.75
C ASN A 75 -8.75 -11.65 -0.85
N VAL A 76 -8.42 -10.44 -0.41
CA VAL A 76 -7.23 -10.20 0.43
C VAL A 76 -7.54 -10.19 1.93
N LEU A 77 -8.82 -10.14 2.33
CA LEU A 77 -9.25 -10.22 3.73
C LEU A 77 -10.22 -11.39 3.96
N ASP A 78 -11.46 -11.29 3.52
CA ASP A 78 -12.53 -12.25 3.82
C ASP A 78 -12.13 -13.69 3.43
N LEU A 79 -11.64 -13.91 2.20
CA LEU A 79 -11.18 -15.22 1.72
C LEU A 79 -9.94 -15.73 2.50
N VAL A 80 -9.08 -14.82 2.95
CA VAL A 80 -7.89 -15.17 3.75
C VAL A 80 -8.32 -15.61 5.15
N ILE A 81 -9.30 -14.94 5.73
CA ILE A 81 -9.91 -15.29 7.02
C ILE A 81 -10.66 -16.64 6.91
N GLU A 82 -11.43 -16.85 5.85
CA GLU A 82 -12.12 -18.11 5.55
C GLU A 82 -11.15 -19.30 5.42
N LYS A 83 -9.90 -19.05 4.98
CA LYS A 83 -8.81 -20.04 4.96
C LYS A 83 -8.19 -20.31 6.35
N GLY A 84 -8.76 -19.75 7.42
CA GLY A 84 -8.35 -19.98 8.80
C GLY A 84 -7.27 -19.01 9.31
N LEU A 85 -7.02 -17.90 8.62
CA LEU A 85 -5.96 -16.95 8.98
C LEU A 85 -6.47 -15.70 9.74
N GLY A 86 -7.70 -15.70 10.24
CA GLY A 86 -8.29 -14.53 10.92
C GLY A 86 -7.49 -14.01 12.11
N ASN A 87 -7.00 -14.92 12.98
CA ASN A 87 -6.16 -14.58 14.12
C ASN A 87 -4.69 -14.31 13.77
N ARG A 88 -4.28 -14.51 12.51
CA ARG A 88 -2.91 -14.20 12.08
C ARG A 88 -2.73 -12.69 12.09
N VAL A 89 -1.55 -12.23 12.50
CA VAL A 89 -1.16 -10.83 12.37
C VAL A 89 -1.10 -10.46 10.89
N ALA A 90 -1.90 -9.47 10.48
CA ALA A 90 -1.78 -8.83 9.17
C ALA A 90 -0.65 -7.79 9.19
N TYR A 91 -0.62 -6.94 10.22
CA TYR A 91 0.36 -5.86 10.34
C TYR A 91 1.03 -5.78 11.72
N TYR A 92 2.36 -5.68 11.69
CA TYR A 92 3.17 -5.08 12.74
C TYR A 92 3.47 -3.64 12.30
N TRP A 93 2.72 -2.66 12.84
CA TRP A 93 2.96 -1.27 12.53
C TRP A 93 4.01 -0.69 13.48
N GLU A 94 5.07 -0.12 12.90
CA GLU A 94 6.16 0.56 13.58
C GLU A 94 6.07 2.05 13.32
N SER A 95 5.92 2.83 14.40
CA SER A 95 5.78 4.28 14.29
C SER A 95 7.09 4.96 13.90
N ASN A 96 7.04 6.27 13.64
CA ASN A 96 8.25 7.06 13.36
C ASN A 96 9.32 6.94 14.46
N ASP A 97 8.89 6.85 15.72
CA ASP A 97 9.76 6.64 16.88
C ASP A 97 9.66 5.17 17.33
N ASP A 98 10.75 4.58 17.83
CA ASP A 98 10.77 3.19 18.33
C ASP A 98 9.99 3.00 19.66
N ASN A 99 9.17 3.98 20.03
CA ASN A 99 8.43 4.04 21.28
C ASN A 99 6.99 3.54 21.16
N SER A 100 6.46 3.37 19.94
CA SER A 100 5.08 2.91 19.76
C SER A 100 4.94 1.96 18.57
N HIS A 101 4.16 0.90 18.77
CA HIS A 101 3.83 -0.07 17.74
C HIS A 101 2.39 -0.54 17.90
N LYS A 102 1.79 -1.05 16.83
CA LYS A 102 0.48 -1.71 16.83
C LYS A 102 0.63 -3.09 16.20
N ILE A 103 -0.10 -4.06 16.74
CA ILE A 103 -0.22 -5.41 16.15
C ILE A 103 -1.67 -5.59 15.77
N ILE A 104 -1.93 -5.84 14.50
CA ILE A 104 -3.28 -5.92 13.93
C ILE A 104 -3.45 -7.25 13.22
N THR A 105 -4.43 -8.03 13.65
CA THR A 105 -4.84 -9.29 13.03
C THR A 105 -5.68 -9.07 11.77
N TYR A 106 -5.81 -10.09 10.92
CA TYR A 106 -6.71 -10.05 9.76
C TYR A 106 -8.17 -9.76 10.16
N ASP A 107 -8.65 -10.36 11.26
CA ASP A 107 -10.01 -10.11 11.75
C ASP A 107 -10.21 -8.67 12.22
N GLU A 108 -9.21 -8.06 12.87
CA GLU A 108 -9.26 -6.65 13.28
C GLU A 108 -9.23 -5.72 12.06
N LEU A 109 -8.34 -6.00 11.11
CA LEU A 109 -8.25 -5.24 9.87
C LEU A 109 -9.56 -5.28 9.08
N LEU A 110 -10.19 -6.45 8.94
CA LEU A 110 -11.48 -6.56 8.25
C LEU A 110 -12.58 -5.78 8.96
N ARG A 111 -12.61 -5.80 10.30
CA ARG A 111 -13.59 -5.03 11.09
C ARG A 111 -13.46 -3.54 10.81
N ASP A 112 -12.24 -3.00 10.83
CA ASP A 112 -12.01 -1.57 10.60
C ASP A 112 -12.25 -1.18 9.14
N VAL A 113 -11.87 -2.03 8.18
CA VAL A 113 -12.19 -1.84 6.76
C VAL A 113 -13.70 -1.81 6.54
N CYS A 114 -14.45 -2.71 7.18
CA CYS A 114 -15.91 -2.72 7.07
C CYS A 114 -16.55 -1.48 7.69
N ARG A 115 -16.05 -1.01 8.84
CA ARG A 115 -16.52 0.23 9.45
C ARG A 115 -16.28 1.41 8.54
N PHE A 116 -15.05 1.59 8.05
CA PHE A 116 -14.73 2.74 7.20
C PHE A 116 -15.44 2.67 5.84
N ALA A 117 -15.64 1.47 5.28
CA ALA A 117 -16.48 1.28 4.10
C ALA A 117 -17.93 1.75 4.32
N ASN A 118 -18.51 1.45 5.50
CA ASN A 118 -19.84 1.93 5.87
C ASN A 118 -19.87 3.45 6.12
N VAL A 119 -18.79 4.05 6.64
CA VAL A 119 -18.63 5.52 6.73
C VAL A 119 -18.71 6.16 5.35
N LEU A 120 -17.89 5.68 4.40
CA LEU A 120 -17.90 6.19 3.03
C LEU A 120 -19.28 6.06 2.39
N LYS A 121 -19.96 4.93 2.56
CA LYS A 121 -21.35 4.74 2.07
C LYS A 121 -22.33 5.70 2.75
N GLY A 122 -22.17 5.96 4.06
CA GLY A 122 -22.96 6.93 4.81
C GLY A 122 -22.79 8.36 4.31
N LEU A 123 -21.60 8.71 3.81
CA LEU A 123 -21.33 9.97 3.10
C LEU A 123 -21.90 10.00 1.67
N GLY A 124 -22.47 8.90 1.19
CA GLY A 124 -23.06 8.79 -0.13
C GLY A 124 -22.09 8.36 -1.24
N ILE A 125 -20.90 7.88 -0.89
CA ILE A 125 -19.91 7.38 -1.84
C ILE A 125 -20.40 6.09 -2.50
N LYS A 126 -20.30 6.06 -3.84
CA LYS A 126 -20.76 4.97 -4.69
C LYS A 126 -19.61 4.36 -5.48
N ARG A 127 -19.90 3.22 -6.11
CA ARG A 127 -19.00 2.61 -7.10
C ARG A 127 -18.58 3.65 -8.15
N GLY A 128 -17.28 3.75 -8.39
CA GLY A 128 -16.68 4.66 -9.36
C GLY A 128 -16.37 6.06 -8.83
N ASP A 129 -16.80 6.44 -7.62
CA ASP A 129 -16.37 7.69 -6.99
C ASP A 129 -14.91 7.62 -6.57
N ARG A 130 -14.20 8.77 -6.62
CA ARG A 130 -12.77 8.84 -6.32
C ARG A 130 -12.53 9.42 -4.93
N VAL A 131 -11.66 8.77 -4.16
CA VAL A 131 -11.26 9.17 -2.80
C VAL A 131 -9.77 9.47 -2.79
N ALA A 132 -9.39 10.71 -2.52
CA ALA A 132 -8.00 11.11 -2.37
C ALA A 132 -7.47 10.72 -0.99
N ILE A 133 -6.24 10.21 -0.94
CA ILE A 133 -5.54 9.83 0.29
C ILE A 133 -4.27 10.68 0.43
N TYR A 134 -4.11 11.33 1.58
CA TYR A 134 -2.94 12.15 1.92
C TYR A 134 -2.57 11.95 3.41
N MET A 135 -1.98 10.79 3.72
CA MET A 135 -1.69 10.36 5.09
C MET A 135 -0.31 9.71 5.17
N SER A 136 0.25 9.63 6.38
CA SER A 136 1.44 8.80 6.64
C SER A 136 1.12 7.31 6.61
N VAL A 137 2.18 6.50 6.48
CA VAL A 137 2.14 5.05 6.44
C VAL A 137 1.64 4.48 7.78
N THR A 138 0.32 4.33 7.86
CA THR A 138 -0.44 3.92 9.04
C THR A 138 -1.40 2.78 8.68
N VAL A 139 -1.89 2.06 9.69
CA VAL A 139 -2.90 1.01 9.47
C VAL A 139 -4.21 1.62 8.97
N GLU A 140 -4.52 2.84 9.41
CA GLU A 140 -5.67 3.62 8.97
C GLU A 140 -5.60 3.91 7.47
N LEU A 141 -4.41 4.24 6.93
CA LEU A 141 -4.21 4.41 5.48
C LEU A 141 -4.55 3.13 4.71
N VAL A 142 -4.07 1.96 5.16
CA VAL A 142 -4.41 0.66 4.54
C VAL A 142 -5.91 0.40 4.62
N THR A 143 -6.53 0.76 5.74
CA THR A 143 -7.97 0.66 5.96
C THR A 143 -8.75 1.47 4.92
N VAL A 144 -8.31 2.70 4.63
CA VAL A 144 -8.92 3.55 3.58
C VAL A 144 -8.81 2.87 2.21
N MET A 145 -7.62 2.41 1.81
CA MET A 145 -7.40 1.77 0.51
C MET A 145 -8.34 0.56 0.30
N LEU A 146 -8.41 -0.30 1.31
CA LEU A 146 -9.22 -1.52 1.25
C LEU A 146 -10.71 -1.24 1.37
N ALA A 147 -11.12 -0.23 2.15
CA ALA A 147 -12.51 0.21 2.23
C ALA A 147 -13.01 0.76 0.90
N CYS A 148 -12.19 1.57 0.20
CA CYS A 148 -12.51 2.01 -1.16
C CYS A 148 -12.70 0.82 -2.10
N ALA A 149 -11.74 -0.12 -2.11
CA ALA A 149 -11.82 -1.33 -2.91
C ALA A 149 -13.04 -2.22 -2.54
N ARG A 150 -13.47 -2.21 -1.27
CA ARG A 150 -14.62 -2.98 -0.79
C ARG A 150 -15.95 -2.47 -1.36
N ILE A 151 -16.10 -1.16 -1.52
CA ILE A 151 -17.34 -0.53 -2.01
C ILE A 151 -17.30 -0.14 -3.49
N GLY A 152 -16.19 -0.45 -4.17
CA GLY A 152 -15.98 -0.09 -5.58
C GLY A 152 -15.63 1.37 -5.81
N ALA A 153 -15.23 2.11 -4.77
CA ALA A 153 -14.65 3.43 -4.90
C ALA A 153 -13.18 3.31 -5.33
N ILE A 154 -12.69 4.33 -6.02
CA ILE A 154 -11.36 4.37 -6.61
C ILE A 154 -10.49 5.25 -5.73
N HIS A 155 -9.56 4.66 -4.97
CA HIS A 155 -8.65 5.47 -4.18
C HIS A 155 -7.54 6.07 -5.04
N SER A 156 -7.05 7.24 -4.66
CA SER A 156 -5.98 7.94 -5.35
C SER A 156 -5.01 8.59 -4.38
N PHE A 157 -3.72 8.34 -4.58
CA PHE A 157 -2.68 8.97 -3.77
C PHE A 157 -2.27 10.32 -4.33
N ALA A 158 -2.23 11.30 -3.44
CA ALA A 158 -2.00 12.67 -3.80
C ALA A 158 -0.65 13.20 -3.30
N GLY A 159 -0.07 14.16 -4.03
CA GLY A 159 1.33 14.54 -3.92
C GLY A 159 1.66 15.39 -2.69
N PHE A 160 2.95 15.65 -2.47
CA PHE A 160 3.44 16.18 -1.19
C PHE A 160 3.13 17.66 -0.90
N SER A 161 3.01 18.54 -1.91
CA SER A 161 2.64 19.95 -1.71
C SER A 161 1.14 20.18 -1.88
N ALA A 162 0.64 21.32 -1.41
CA ALA A 162 -0.77 21.68 -1.55
C ALA A 162 -1.23 21.75 -3.02
N GLU A 163 -0.39 22.33 -3.89
CA GLU A 163 -0.65 22.44 -5.33
C GLU A 163 -0.66 21.05 -5.97
N SER A 164 0.34 20.23 -5.64
CA SER A 164 0.43 18.85 -6.10
C SER A 164 -0.76 17.99 -5.63
N LEU A 165 -1.22 18.20 -4.41
CA LEU A 165 -2.40 17.53 -3.85
C LEU A 165 -3.66 17.98 -4.59
N ALA A 166 -3.86 19.29 -4.76
CA ALA A 166 -5.01 19.87 -5.45
C ALA A 166 -5.09 19.45 -6.92
N GLU A 167 -3.98 19.51 -7.66
CA GLU A 167 -3.94 19.09 -9.07
C GLU A 167 -4.42 17.65 -9.25
N ARG A 168 -4.00 16.74 -8.37
CA ARG A 168 -4.37 15.32 -8.43
C ARG A 168 -5.82 15.09 -7.98
N ILE A 169 -6.29 15.82 -6.97
CA ILE A 169 -7.71 15.80 -6.55
C ILE A 169 -8.61 16.21 -7.72
N ILE A 170 -8.24 17.29 -8.43
CA ILE A 170 -9.01 17.83 -9.54
C ILE A 170 -8.97 16.87 -10.73
N ASP A 171 -7.78 16.41 -11.14
CA ASP A 171 -7.61 15.55 -12.31
C ASP A 171 -8.34 14.20 -12.13
N ALA A 172 -8.24 13.57 -10.94
CA ALA A 172 -8.97 12.34 -10.63
C ALA A 172 -10.47 12.60 -10.34
N ASN A 173 -10.91 13.86 -10.28
CA ASN A 173 -12.24 14.26 -9.84
C ASN A 173 -12.60 13.64 -8.48
N CYS A 174 -11.68 13.68 -7.51
CA CYS A 174 -11.90 13.15 -6.16
C CYS A 174 -12.97 13.94 -5.41
N VAL A 175 -13.90 13.24 -4.77
CA VAL A 175 -15.02 13.86 -4.04
C VAL A 175 -14.81 13.85 -2.52
N VAL A 176 -13.93 12.98 -2.01
CA VAL A 176 -13.53 12.92 -0.60
C VAL A 176 -12.01 12.98 -0.51
N LEU A 177 -11.50 13.68 0.49
CA LEU A 177 -10.11 13.62 0.93
C LEU A 177 -10.03 12.91 2.27
N VAL A 178 -9.07 12.00 2.45
CA VAL A 178 -8.72 11.44 3.76
C VAL A 178 -7.29 11.87 4.07
N THR A 179 -7.09 12.53 5.22
CA THR A 179 -5.82 13.08 5.66
C THR A 179 -5.56 12.76 7.15
N SER A 180 -4.39 13.14 7.66
CA SER A 180 -4.10 13.14 9.10
C SER A 180 -3.87 14.56 9.61
N ASP A 181 -3.97 14.74 10.92
CA ASP A 181 -3.64 16.00 11.60
C ASP A 181 -2.20 16.47 11.32
N GLY A 182 -1.24 15.56 11.43
CA GLY A 182 0.15 15.77 11.07
C GLY A 182 0.94 14.46 11.09
N ALA A 183 2.23 14.54 10.85
CA ALA A 183 3.13 13.40 10.98
C ALA A 183 4.57 13.83 11.26
N PHE A 184 5.38 12.89 11.74
CA PHE A 184 6.81 13.05 11.81
C PHE A 184 7.52 12.17 10.78
N ARG A 185 8.56 12.74 10.18
CA ARG A 185 9.54 12.01 9.39
C ARG A 185 10.91 12.24 10.01
N ALA A 186 11.41 11.25 10.73
CA ALA A 186 12.47 11.43 11.72
C ALA A 186 12.07 12.56 12.70
N LYS A 187 12.91 13.59 12.81
CA LYS A 187 12.65 14.77 13.66
C LYS A 187 11.82 15.85 12.96
N LYS A 188 11.54 15.71 11.66
CA LYS A 188 10.84 16.74 10.88
C LYS A 188 9.33 16.57 11.01
N PHE A 189 8.66 17.59 11.54
CA PHE A 189 7.21 17.67 11.53
C PHE A 189 6.68 18.00 10.12
N ILE A 190 5.55 17.38 9.76
CA ILE A 190 4.81 17.59 8.51
C ILE A 190 3.36 17.94 8.87
N PRO A 191 2.90 19.18 8.62
CA PRO A 191 1.55 19.63 8.96
C PRO A 191 0.53 19.19 7.90
N LEU A 192 0.24 17.90 7.84
CA LEU A 192 -0.61 17.29 6.80
C LEU A 192 -1.97 17.97 6.65
N LYS A 193 -2.67 18.29 7.75
CA LYS A 193 -3.97 18.99 7.69
C LYS A 193 -3.87 20.40 7.13
N SER A 194 -2.83 21.16 7.49
CA SER A 194 -2.62 22.50 6.93
C SER A 194 -2.37 22.48 5.43
N ILE A 195 -1.63 21.49 4.94
CA ILE A 195 -1.40 21.31 3.50
C ILE A 195 -2.68 20.89 2.80
N ALA A 196 -3.47 20.00 3.43
CA ALA A 196 -4.78 19.60 2.93
C ALA A 196 -5.73 20.80 2.80
N ASP A 197 -5.79 21.70 3.80
CA ASP A 197 -6.63 22.90 3.75
C ASP A 197 -6.26 23.81 2.58
N SER A 198 -4.97 24.06 2.41
CA SER A 198 -4.48 24.85 1.28
C SER A 198 -4.83 24.21 -0.06
N ALA A 199 -4.76 22.88 -0.16
CA ALA A 199 -5.16 22.16 -1.37
C ALA A 199 -6.67 22.24 -1.62
N LEU A 200 -7.49 22.10 -0.58
CA LEU A 200 -8.95 22.23 -0.68
C LEU A 200 -9.36 23.64 -1.10
N ASP A 201 -8.65 24.68 -0.66
CA ASP A 201 -8.87 26.05 -1.10
C ASP A 201 -8.53 26.23 -2.58
N ILE A 202 -7.43 25.63 -3.06
CA ILE A 202 -7.11 25.61 -4.50
C ILE A 202 -8.21 24.86 -5.27
N CYS A 203 -8.69 23.72 -4.78
CA CYS A 203 -9.82 23.00 -5.40
C CYS A 203 -11.07 23.89 -5.49
N LYS A 204 -11.43 24.60 -4.41
CA LYS A 204 -12.56 25.55 -4.38
C LYS A 204 -12.39 26.66 -5.42
N GLN A 205 -11.20 27.27 -5.51
CA GLN A 205 -10.89 28.31 -6.51
C GLN A 205 -11.00 27.80 -7.95
N MET A 206 -10.70 26.51 -8.16
CA MET A 206 -10.81 25.83 -9.46
C MET A 206 -12.21 25.23 -9.70
N ASN A 207 -13.22 25.58 -8.89
CA ASN A 207 -14.60 25.07 -8.96
C ASN A 207 -14.73 23.54 -8.81
N HIS A 208 -13.76 22.89 -8.18
CA HIS A 208 -13.81 21.46 -7.87
C HIS A 208 -14.33 21.25 -6.44
N LYS A 209 -15.46 20.56 -6.31
CA LYS A 209 -16.12 20.33 -5.01
C LYS A 209 -15.63 19.04 -4.36
N VAL A 210 -14.92 19.17 -3.25
CA VAL A 210 -14.68 18.09 -2.28
C VAL A 210 -15.76 18.16 -1.21
N MET A 211 -16.51 17.08 -1.02
CA MET A 211 -17.67 17.05 -0.12
C MET A 211 -17.31 16.78 1.34
N ALA A 212 -16.20 16.09 1.58
CA ALA A 212 -15.73 15.80 2.92
C ALA A 212 -14.19 15.64 2.94
N CYS A 213 -13.60 16.07 4.04
CA CYS A 213 -12.21 15.85 4.42
C CYS A 213 -12.20 15.07 5.73
N ILE A 214 -11.90 13.77 5.69
CA ILE A 214 -11.85 12.93 6.89
C ILE A 214 -10.44 13.04 7.47
N VAL A 215 -10.33 13.47 8.73
CA VAL A 215 -9.05 13.73 9.40
C VAL A 215 -8.79 12.68 10.47
N ASN A 216 -7.75 11.89 10.29
CA ASN A 216 -7.23 10.98 11.31
C ASN A 216 -6.38 11.74 12.35
N PRO A 217 -6.71 11.69 13.65
CA PRO A 217 -5.93 12.32 14.70
C PRO A 217 -4.68 11.47 15.02
N HIS A 218 -3.77 11.34 14.06
CA HIS A 218 -2.59 10.49 14.17
C HIS A 218 -1.64 10.93 15.30
N LEU A 219 -1.44 12.24 15.43
CA LEU A 219 -0.62 12.85 16.49
C LEU A 219 -1.46 13.41 17.66
N ASN A 220 -2.79 13.30 17.58
CA ASN A 220 -3.75 13.89 18.52
C ASN A 220 -3.52 15.39 18.75
N LEU A 221 -3.22 16.14 17.68
CA LEU A 221 -2.90 17.57 17.79
C LEU A 221 -4.14 18.41 18.13
N ASN A 222 -3.96 19.34 19.05
CA ASN A 222 -4.91 20.37 19.44
C ASN A 222 -4.17 21.69 19.74
N ARG A 223 -4.90 22.80 19.92
CA ARG A 223 -4.29 24.13 20.15
C ARG A 223 -3.37 24.17 21.38
N ASN A 224 -3.60 23.33 22.38
CA ASN A 224 -2.83 23.34 23.63
C ASN A 224 -1.55 22.50 23.53
N ASN A 225 -1.60 21.34 22.87
CA ASN A 225 -0.44 20.46 22.75
C ASN A 225 0.38 20.67 21.47
N ILE A 226 -0.09 21.45 20.49
CA ILE A 226 0.70 21.75 19.29
C ILE A 226 2.00 22.47 19.67
N ASN A 227 1.93 23.39 20.63
CA ASN A 227 3.11 24.08 21.14
C ASN A 227 4.02 23.10 21.90
N ASP A 228 3.49 22.14 22.66
CA ASP A 228 4.33 21.13 23.33
C ASP A 228 5.00 20.16 22.34
N VAL A 229 4.29 19.79 21.27
CA VAL A 229 4.82 18.98 20.15
C VAL A 229 5.88 19.76 19.36
N LEU A 230 5.71 21.08 19.18
CA LEU A 230 6.62 21.96 18.43
C LEU A 230 7.76 22.54 19.28
N ASN A 231 7.59 22.68 20.61
CA ASN A 231 8.61 23.18 21.55
C ASN A 231 9.82 22.24 21.66
N ASN A 232 9.72 21.02 21.11
CA ASN A 232 10.84 20.10 20.92
C ASN A 232 11.58 20.25 19.57
N ASN A 233 11.30 21.30 18.77
CA ASN A 233 12.06 21.90 17.66
C ASN A 233 11.09 22.38 16.56
N ILE A 234 10.71 23.68 16.51
CA ILE A 234 10.39 24.52 15.32
C ILE A 234 9.48 25.72 15.70
N GLU A 235 9.90 26.94 15.31
CA GLU A 235 9.05 28.14 15.22
C GLU A 235 8.11 28.01 14.00
N ASN A 236 6.89 27.49 14.18
CA ASN A 236 5.76 27.74 13.28
C ASN A 236 4.48 27.18 13.91
N THR A 237 3.63 28.08 14.42
CA THR A 237 2.37 27.74 15.07
C THR A 237 1.37 27.12 14.08
N CYS A 238 1.29 25.79 14.04
CA CYS A 238 0.27 25.06 13.29
C CYS A 238 -1.01 24.99 14.13
N GLY A 239 -1.89 25.99 14.04
CA GLY A 239 -3.28 25.77 14.45
C GLY A 239 -3.95 24.90 13.40
N ILE A 240 -4.47 23.72 13.76
CA ILE A 240 -5.38 23.01 12.86
C ILE A 240 -6.61 23.89 12.66
N ASN A 241 -6.78 24.40 11.44
CA ASN A 241 -8.02 25.04 11.04
C ASN A 241 -9.06 23.94 10.80
N TRP A 242 -10.28 24.15 11.29
CA TRP A 242 -11.37 23.18 11.19
C TRP A 242 -12.58 23.82 10.51
N ASP A 243 -12.92 23.37 9.31
CA ASP A 243 -14.10 23.76 8.58
C ASP A 243 -15.24 22.75 8.87
N PRO A 244 -16.22 23.07 9.73
CA PRO A 244 -17.26 22.11 10.11
C PRO A 244 -18.18 21.70 8.94
N ASN A 245 -18.09 22.35 7.79
CA ASN A 245 -18.87 22.00 6.61
C ASN A 245 -18.20 20.92 5.74
N VAL A 246 -16.89 20.68 5.94
CA VAL A 246 -16.09 19.76 5.12
C VAL A 246 -15.32 18.77 6.00
N ASP A 247 -14.73 19.23 7.09
CA ASP A 247 -13.89 18.41 7.96
C ASP A 247 -14.71 17.51 8.88
N ILE A 248 -14.31 16.24 8.91
CA ILE A 248 -14.94 15.19 9.72
C ILE A 248 -13.85 14.44 10.47
N LEU A 249 -13.99 14.27 11.78
CA LEU A 249 -13.00 13.56 12.58
C LEU A 249 -13.17 12.04 12.42
N TRP A 250 -12.06 11.35 12.10
CA TRP A 250 -12.04 9.90 11.89
C TRP A 250 -12.62 9.12 13.06
N THR A 251 -12.27 9.49 14.30
CA THR A 251 -12.74 8.79 15.52
C THR A 251 -14.26 8.89 15.68
N ASP A 252 -14.85 10.01 15.31
CA ASP A 252 -16.28 10.25 15.46
C ASP A 252 -17.06 9.37 14.47
N VAL A 253 -16.60 9.29 13.23
CA VAL A 253 -17.25 8.48 12.20
C VAL A 253 -16.95 6.99 12.33
N MET A 254 -15.88 6.58 12.99
CA MET A 254 -15.59 5.16 13.21
C MET A 254 -16.32 4.56 14.42
N THR A 255 -16.85 5.42 15.29
CA THR A 255 -17.55 5.00 16.50
C THR A 255 -18.96 4.51 16.19
N ASN A 256 -19.37 3.39 16.80
CA ASN A 256 -20.70 2.78 16.64
C ASN A 256 -21.11 2.43 15.19
N VAL A 257 -20.15 2.33 14.26
CA VAL A 257 -20.43 1.86 12.90
C VAL A 257 -20.41 0.33 12.85
N CYS A 258 -21.33 -0.24 12.07
CA CYS A 258 -21.39 -1.67 11.82
C CYS A 258 -20.04 -2.19 11.31
N ASN A 259 -19.52 -3.24 11.95
CA ASN A 259 -18.27 -3.90 11.60
C ASN A 259 -18.39 -4.92 10.47
N TYR A 260 -19.55 -4.97 9.82
CA TYR A 260 -19.80 -5.74 8.60
C TYR A 260 -20.24 -4.80 7.48
N CYS A 261 -19.56 -4.87 6.34
CA CYS A 261 -19.98 -4.23 5.10
C CYS A 261 -19.99 -5.29 4.00
N LYS A 262 -21.12 -5.49 3.34
CA LYS A 262 -21.19 -6.35 2.16
C LYS A 262 -20.29 -5.78 1.04
N PRO A 263 -19.40 -6.58 0.42
CA PRO A 263 -18.57 -6.10 -0.68
C PRO A 263 -19.40 -5.82 -1.94
N GLU A 264 -19.01 -4.81 -2.70
CA GLU A 264 -19.53 -4.54 -4.04
C GLU A 264 -18.84 -5.46 -5.05
N TRP A 265 -19.61 -6.18 -5.87
CA TRP A 265 -19.05 -7.11 -6.86
C TRP A 265 -18.71 -6.37 -8.15
N MET A 266 -17.41 -6.14 -8.34
CA MET A 266 -16.80 -5.38 -9.42
C MET A 266 -16.55 -6.27 -10.64
N GLU A 267 -16.66 -5.70 -11.84
CA GLU A 267 -16.10 -6.32 -13.05
C GLU A 267 -14.57 -6.33 -12.94
N ALA A 268 -13.92 -7.33 -13.55
CA ALA A 268 -12.45 -7.43 -13.56
C ALA A 268 -11.78 -6.19 -14.16
N GLU A 269 -12.44 -5.52 -15.10
CA GLU A 269 -11.97 -4.32 -15.78
C GLU A 269 -12.40 -3.00 -15.11
N ASP A 270 -13.12 -3.06 -13.98
CA ASP A 270 -13.39 -1.83 -13.23
C ASP A 270 -12.09 -1.24 -12.66
N PRO A 271 -11.96 0.10 -12.59
CA PRO A 271 -10.83 0.74 -11.93
C PRO A 271 -10.77 0.39 -10.43
N LEU A 272 -9.59 0.02 -9.96
CA LEU A 272 -9.30 -0.21 -8.54
C LEU A 272 -8.71 1.03 -7.88
N PHE A 273 -7.73 1.66 -8.51
CA PHE A 273 -7.07 2.87 -8.01
C PHE A 273 -6.43 3.70 -9.11
N ILE A 274 -6.14 4.96 -8.78
CA ILE A 274 -5.40 5.91 -9.63
C ILE A 274 -4.12 6.31 -8.92
N MET A 275 -2.97 6.05 -9.54
CA MET A 275 -1.67 6.43 -9.00
C MET A 275 -0.95 7.40 -9.92
N TYR A 276 -0.63 8.58 -9.40
CA TYR A 276 0.02 9.63 -10.17
C TYR A 276 1.53 9.44 -10.27
N THR A 277 2.05 9.64 -11.47
CA THR A 277 3.50 9.62 -11.75
C THR A 277 3.98 10.94 -12.34
N SER A 278 5.24 11.30 -12.07
CA SER A 278 5.90 12.44 -12.72
C SER A 278 6.14 12.10 -14.19
N GLY A 279 5.28 12.58 -15.08
CA GLY A 279 5.48 12.43 -16.52
C GLY A 279 6.60 13.34 -17.03
N SER A 280 7.24 12.97 -18.14
CA SER A 280 8.23 13.81 -18.84
C SER A 280 7.65 15.12 -19.41
N THR A 281 6.32 15.22 -19.49
CA THR A 281 5.57 16.31 -20.12
C THR A 281 5.04 17.35 -19.12
N GLY A 282 5.51 17.36 -17.88
CA GLY A 282 5.19 18.37 -16.86
C GLY A 282 3.90 18.13 -16.06
N LYS A 283 2.79 17.72 -16.69
CA LYS A 283 1.55 17.36 -15.97
C LYS A 283 1.62 15.94 -15.38
N PRO A 284 1.24 15.73 -14.11
CA PRO A 284 1.12 14.40 -13.52
C PRO A 284 0.18 13.50 -14.34
N LYS A 285 0.53 12.23 -14.50
CA LYS A 285 -0.31 11.25 -15.22
C LYS A 285 -0.90 10.26 -14.22
N GLY A 286 -2.23 10.22 -14.11
CA GLY A 286 -2.97 9.26 -13.30
C GLY A 286 -3.00 7.89 -13.97
N ILE A 287 -2.15 6.97 -13.52
CA ILE A 287 -2.15 5.58 -14.01
C ILE A 287 -3.29 4.83 -13.32
N VAL A 288 -4.15 4.22 -14.12
CA VAL A 288 -5.28 3.40 -13.65
C VAL A 288 -4.89 1.93 -13.65
N HIS A 289 -5.15 1.24 -12.55
CA HIS A 289 -5.08 -0.22 -12.48
C HIS A 289 -6.48 -0.80 -12.28
N THR A 290 -6.79 -1.91 -12.96
CA THR A 290 -8.08 -2.60 -12.88
C THR A 290 -8.08 -3.71 -11.84
N VAL A 291 -9.27 -4.15 -11.41
CA VAL A 291 -9.49 -5.13 -10.35
C VAL A 291 -8.84 -6.48 -10.61
N GLY A 292 -9.17 -7.10 -11.76
CA GLY A 292 -8.84 -8.49 -12.05
C GLY A 292 -7.35 -8.66 -12.23
N GLY A 293 -6.80 -8.13 -13.33
CA GLY A 293 -5.39 -8.28 -13.69
C GLY A 293 -4.43 -7.88 -12.57
N TYR A 294 -4.70 -6.79 -11.85
CA TYR A 294 -3.85 -6.34 -10.75
C TYR A 294 -3.84 -7.31 -9.55
N LEU A 295 -4.97 -7.96 -9.24
CA LEU A 295 -5.05 -8.98 -8.19
C LEU A 295 -4.18 -10.20 -8.54
N LEU A 296 -4.26 -10.74 -9.76
CA LEU A 296 -3.40 -11.88 -10.15
C LEU A 296 -1.93 -11.48 -10.16
N TYR A 297 -1.61 -10.31 -10.74
CA TYR A 297 -0.25 -9.80 -10.85
C TYR A 297 0.40 -9.64 -9.47
N SER A 298 -0.26 -8.94 -8.55
CA SER A 298 0.29 -8.66 -7.22
C SER A 298 0.49 -9.95 -6.41
N TYR A 299 -0.46 -10.89 -6.48
CA TYR A 299 -0.36 -12.18 -5.81
C TYR A 299 0.79 -13.05 -6.33
N ILE A 300 0.86 -13.24 -7.65
CA ILE A 300 1.83 -14.18 -8.25
C ILE A 300 3.26 -13.66 -8.13
N THR A 301 3.45 -12.35 -8.29
CA THR A 301 4.76 -11.73 -8.14
C THR A 301 5.22 -11.81 -6.70
N PHE A 302 4.36 -11.52 -5.72
CA PHE A 302 4.72 -11.66 -4.32
C PHE A 302 5.09 -13.12 -3.98
N LYS A 303 4.27 -14.08 -4.42
CA LYS A 303 4.49 -15.50 -4.18
C LYS A 303 5.81 -16.02 -4.76
N TYR A 304 6.09 -15.77 -6.04
CA TYR A 304 7.26 -16.36 -6.69
C TYR A 304 8.53 -15.52 -6.58
N VAL A 305 8.45 -14.18 -6.63
CA VAL A 305 9.64 -13.33 -6.58
C VAL A 305 10.22 -13.27 -5.17
N PHE A 306 9.38 -13.09 -4.16
CA PHE A 306 9.82 -13.10 -2.77
C PHE A 306 9.85 -14.50 -2.15
N ASN A 307 9.45 -15.53 -2.92
CA ASN A 307 9.32 -16.91 -2.46
C ASN A 307 8.60 -17.01 -1.11
N TYR A 308 7.48 -16.30 -0.98
CA TYR A 308 6.75 -16.25 0.29
C TYR A 308 6.30 -17.65 0.72
N THR A 309 6.69 -18.07 1.92
CA THR A 309 6.22 -19.30 2.55
C THR A 309 5.32 -19.00 3.74
N ASP A 310 4.40 -19.92 4.05
CA ASP A 310 3.42 -19.68 5.11
C ASP A 310 4.10 -19.37 6.45
N GLY A 311 3.69 -18.27 7.08
CA GLY A 311 4.29 -17.79 8.33
C GLY A 311 5.49 -16.86 8.17
N ASP A 312 5.96 -16.59 6.94
CA ASP A 312 6.98 -15.56 6.72
C ASP A 312 6.47 -14.15 7.07
N VAL A 313 7.36 -13.35 7.66
CA VAL A 313 7.13 -11.92 7.89
C VAL A 313 7.84 -11.10 6.81
N PHE A 314 7.07 -10.27 6.12
CA PHE A 314 7.54 -9.37 5.06
C PHE A 314 7.76 -7.96 5.59
N PHE A 315 8.89 -7.35 5.27
CA PHE A 315 9.16 -5.95 5.59
C PHE A 315 9.68 -5.23 4.36
N SER A 316 8.92 -4.24 3.87
CA SER A 316 9.37 -3.33 2.83
C SER A 316 9.40 -1.90 3.33
N THR A 317 10.50 -1.19 3.06
CA THR A 317 10.63 0.24 3.41
C THR A 317 9.92 1.17 2.42
N ALA A 318 9.11 0.62 1.50
CA ALA A 318 8.40 1.40 0.51
C ALA A 318 7.17 2.09 1.13
N ASP A 319 7.04 3.39 0.88
CA ASP A 319 5.87 4.16 1.26
C ASP A 319 4.65 3.77 0.41
N LEU A 320 3.46 3.82 1.02
CA LEU A 320 2.21 3.40 0.39
C LEU A 320 1.77 4.32 -0.74
N GLY A 321 2.27 5.55 -0.86
CA GLY A 321 2.06 6.43 -2.00
C GLY A 321 2.77 5.99 -3.29
N TRP A 322 3.61 4.96 -3.23
CA TRP A 322 4.30 4.39 -4.40
C TRP A 322 3.75 3.01 -4.76
N ILE A 323 3.98 2.60 -6.02
CA ILE A 323 3.48 1.31 -6.53
C ILE A 323 4.05 0.10 -5.78
N THR A 324 5.28 0.20 -5.26
CA THR A 324 5.89 -0.86 -4.46
C THR A 324 5.13 -1.06 -3.15
N GLY A 325 4.71 0.03 -2.49
CA GLY A 325 3.88 -0.02 -1.29
C GLY A 325 2.48 -0.56 -1.58
N HIS A 326 1.81 -0.06 -2.62
CA HIS A 326 0.52 -0.61 -3.06
C HIS A 326 0.60 -2.11 -3.30
N THR A 327 1.57 -2.54 -4.11
CA THR A 327 1.63 -3.92 -4.59
C THR A 327 2.07 -4.88 -3.51
N PHE A 328 3.04 -4.52 -2.66
CA PHE A 328 3.67 -5.48 -1.73
C PHE A 328 3.43 -5.19 -0.25
N ASN A 329 3.05 -3.98 0.15
CA ASN A 329 2.63 -3.71 1.53
C ASN A 329 1.11 -3.82 1.72
N VAL A 330 0.34 -3.92 0.63
CA VAL A 330 -1.12 -4.09 0.70
C VAL A 330 -1.56 -5.30 -0.13
N TYR A 331 -1.64 -5.19 -1.45
CA TYR A 331 -2.43 -6.14 -2.23
C TYR A 331 -1.82 -7.55 -2.33
N GLY A 332 -0.58 -7.66 -2.80
CA GLY A 332 0.05 -8.95 -3.08
C GLY A 332 0.39 -9.76 -1.83
N SER A 333 0.84 -9.09 -0.77
CA SER A 333 1.16 -9.73 0.51
C SER A 333 -0.10 -10.16 1.26
N LEU A 334 -1.12 -9.30 1.34
CA LEU A 334 -2.39 -9.68 1.96
C LEU A 334 -3.09 -10.81 1.19
N ALA A 335 -3.06 -10.79 -0.16
CA ALA A 335 -3.59 -11.88 -0.99
C ALA A 335 -2.92 -13.24 -0.72
N ASN A 336 -1.68 -13.23 -0.20
CA ASN A 336 -0.93 -14.42 0.19
C ASN A 336 -1.08 -14.76 1.69
N GLY A 337 -1.84 -14.00 2.47
CA GLY A 337 -2.00 -14.24 3.91
C GLY A 337 -0.74 -13.93 4.74
N CYS A 338 0.11 -13.02 4.26
CA CYS A 338 1.40 -12.68 4.86
C CYS A 338 1.26 -11.69 6.02
N SER A 339 2.09 -11.87 7.07
CA SER A 339 2.30 -10.86 8.11
C SER A 339 3.30 -9.80 7.63
N ILE A 340 2.95 -8.52 7.76
CA ILE A 340 3.68 -7.42 7.14
C ILE A 340 4.15 -6.43 8.22
N VAL A 341 5.41 -6.00 8.14
CA VAL A 341 5.88 -4.83 8.90
C VAL A 341 5.54 -3.58 8.13
N LEU A 342 4.70 -2.73 8.70
CA LEU A 342 4.31 -1.44 8.15
C LEU A 342 5.08 -0.33 8.88
N PHE A 343 6.06 0.27 8.19
CA PHE A 343 7.01 1.20 8.80
C PHE A 343 6.72 2.64 8.39
N GLU A 344 6.43 3.48 9.38
CA GLU A 344 6.19 4.90 9.19
C GLU A 344 7.48 5.73 9.20
N GLY A 345 8.47 5.27 9.95
CA GLY A 345 9.67 6.03 10.25
C GLY A 345 10.66 6.18 9.11
N THR A 346 11.88 6.56 9.51
CA THR A 346 13.00 6.65 8.58
C THR A 346 14.13 5.69 8.97
N PRO A 347 14.93 5.23 8.01
CA PRO A 347 15.95 4.22 8.25
C PRO A 347 17.06 4.59 9.23
N THR A 348 17.28 5.88 9.47
CA THR A 348 18.39 6.41 10.25
C THR A 348 17.96 7.07 11.56
N HIS A 349 16.66 7.11 11.85
CA HIS A 349 16.13 7.66 13.09
C HIS A 349 15.50 6.52 13.89
N PRO A 350 15.84 6.32 15.18
CA PRO A 350 16.68 7.20 15.99
C PRO A 350 18.17 7.03 15.72
N ASN A 351 18.59 5.94 15.06
CA ASN A 351 19.96 5.71 14.61
C ASN A 351 20.01 4.83 13.34
N PRO A 352 21.15 4.75 12.63
CA PRO A 352 21.31 3.93 11.42
C PRO A 352 21.12 2.41 11.60
N GLY A 353 20.93 1.95 12.83
CA GLY A 353 20.64 0.57 13.18
C GLY A 353 19.14 0.21 13.19
N HIS A 354 18.24 1.19 13.04
CA HIS A 354 16.80 0.99 13.30
C HIS A 354 16.20 -0.16 12.47
N LEU A 355 16.42 -0.19 11.16
CA LEU A 355 15.80 -1.23 10.31
C LEU A 355 16.18 -2.65 10.73
N TRP A 356 17.42 -2.83 11.21
CA TRP A 356 17.92 -4.12 11.66
C TRP A 356 17.35 -4.49 13.03
N HIS A 357 17.13 -3.50 13.90
CA HIS A 357 16.37 -3.69 15.14
C HIS A 357 14.96 -4.21 14.84
N ILE A 358 14.23 -3.57 13.91
CA ILE A 358 12.89 -4.02 13.48
C ILE A 358 12.93 -5.45 12.94
N ILE A 359 13.94 -5.77 12.12
CA ILE A 359 14.12 -7.12 11.55
C ILE A 359 14.21 -8.17 12.66
N ASP A 360 15.04 -7.92 13.68
CA ASP A 360 15.19 -8.84 14.81
C ASP A 360 13.93 -8.89 15.70
N LYS A 361 13.35 -7.72 15.99
CA LYS A 361 12.13 -7.55 16.82
C LYS A 361 10.96 -8.38 16.28
N TRP A 362 10.71 -8.30 14.97
CA TRP A 362 9.59 -9.01 14.32
C TRP A 362 10.01 -10.28 13.58
N ARG A 363 11.27 -10.69 13.71
CA ARG A 363 11.80 -11.92 13.10
C ARG A 363 11.55 -11.96 11.59
N VAL A 364 11.79 -10.84 10.92
CA VAL A 364 11.53 -10.67 9.48
C VAL A 364 12.24 -11.73 8.66
N ASN A 365 11.55 -12.27 7.65
CA ASN A 365 12.09 -13.27 6.74
C ASN A 365 12.41 -12.69 5.35
N ILE A 366 11.64 -11.71 4.92
CA ILE A 366 11.78 -11.10 3.60
C ILE A 366 11.92 -9.60 3.80
N PHE A 367 13.08 -9.04 3.45
CA PHE A 367 13.34 -7.61 3.55
C PHE A 367 13.49 -7.00 2.16
N ASN A 368 12.69 -5.98 1.84
CA ASN A 368 12.70 -5.30 0.55
C ASN A 368 12.96 -3.80 0.71
N THR A 369 13.88 -3.24 -0.08
CA THR A 369 14.22 -1.82 0.04
C THR A 369 14.74 -1.22 -1.26
N ALA A 370 15.05 0.07 -1.27
CA ALA A 370 15.62 0.76 -2.43
C ALA A 370 17.16 0.75 -2.39
N PRO A 371 17.86 0.59 -3.53
CA PRO A 371 19.32 0.73 -3.60
C PRO A 371 19.85 2.06 -3.04
N THR A 372 19.14 3.16 -3.23
CA THR A 372 19.46 4.48 -2.63
C THR A 372 19.56 4.38 -1.12
N LEU A 373 18.66 3.62 -0.51
CA LEU A 373 18.67 3.43 0.92
C LEU A 373 19.84 2.52 1.36
N ILE A 374 20.09 1.43 0.64
CA ILE A 374 21.26 0.57 0.91
C ILE A 374 22.55 1.41 0.90
N ARG A 375 22.77 2.19 -0.16
CA ARG A 375 23.93 3.09 -0.30
C ARG A 375 24.00 4.15 0.80
N SER A 376 22.85 4.62 1.30
CA SER A 376 22.81 5.56 2.41
C SER A 376 23.26 4.90 3.72
N LEU A 377 22.81 3.67 4.00
CA LEU A 377 23.13 2.94 5.23
C LEU A 377 24.60 2.50 5.27
N MET A 378 25.16 2.09 4.12
CA MET A 378 26.59 1.74 3.97
C MET A 378 27.53 2.82 4.52
N LYS A 379 27.18 4.10 4.35
CA LYS A 379 28.03 5.23 4.76
C LYS A 379 28.21 5.37 6.27
N PHE A 380 27.33 4.78 7.07
CA PHE A 380 27.41 4.85 8.54
C PHE A 380 28.33 3.78 9.14
N GLY A 381 28.76 2.80 8.34
CA GLY A 381 29.61 1.69 8.76
C GLY A 381 28.83 0.47 9.25
N ASP A 382 29.45 -0.69 9.09
CA ASP A 382 28.82 -2.00 9.33
C ASP A 382 28.43 -2.24 10.79
N GLN A 383 29.03 -1.54 11.75
CA GLN A 383 28.77 -1.75 13.18
C GLN A 383 27.29 -1.55 13.55
N TYR A 384 26.60 -0.65 12.84
CA TYR A 384 25.16 -0.43 13.05
C TYR A 384 24.30 -1.60 12.58
N VAL A 385 24.79 -2.34 11.59
CA VAL A 385 24.19 -3.59 11.11
C VAL A 385 24.59 -4.70 12.06
N LYS A 386 25.89 -5.01 12.15
CA LYS A 386 26.50 -6.18 12.82
C LYS A 386 26.18 -6.34 14.32
N GLN A 387 25.69 -5.30 14.99
CA GLN A 387 25.16 -5.42 16.36
C GLN A 387 23.84 -6.19 16.47
N TYR A 388 23.12 -6.37 15.35
CA TYR A 388 21.89 -7.15 15.24
C TYR A 388 22.15 -8.51 14.58
N SER A 389 21.27 -9.48 14.83
CA SER A 389 21.41 -10.86 14.36
C SER A 389 21.01 -11.03 12.89
N ARG A 390 19.81 -10.57 12.51
CA ARG A 390 19.20 -10.72 11.17
C ARG A 390 19.07 -12.16 10.67
N GLN A 391 19.35 -13.16 11.51
CA GLN A 391 19.44 -14.58 11.11
C GLN A 391 18.14 -15.18 10.53
N THR A 392 17.00 -14.50 10.74
CA THR A 392 15.71 -14.93 10.22
C THR A 392 15.52 -14.59 8.74
N LEU A 393 16.34 -13.70 8.18
CA LEU A 393 16.26 -13.27 6.79
C LEU A 393 16.56 -14.43 5.84
N LYS A 394 15.66 -14.59 4.87
CA LYS A 394 15.72 -15.57 3.78
C LYS A 394 15.91 -14.88 2.43
N VAL A 395 15.28 -13.72 2.25
CA VAL A 395 15.26 -12.98 0.97
C VAL A 395 15.55 -11.50 1.21
N LEU A 396 16.46 -10.98 0.39
CA LEU A 396 16.80 -9.56 0.31
C LEU A 396 16.37 -9.03 -1.07
N GLY A 397 15.32 -8.22 -1.09
CA GLY A 397 14.75 -7.60 -2.29
C GLY A 397 15.21 -6.17 -2.48
N THR A 398 15.38 -5.77 -3.74
CA THR A 398 15.70 -4.37 -4.10
C THR A 398 14.83 -3.90 -5.25
N ALA A 399 14.30 -2.68 -5.17
CA ALA A 399 13.47 -2.10 -6.23
C ALA A 399 13.63 -0.58 -6.37
N GLY A 400 13.22 -0.05 -7.52
CA GLY A 400 13.14 1.39 -7.80
C GLY A 400 14.24 1.93 -8.71
N GLU A 401 15.43 1.32 -8.71
CA GLU A 401 16.56 1.73 -9.54
C GLU A 401 17.60 0.59 -9.67
N PRO A 402 18.60 0.72 -10.55
CA PRO A 402 19.72 -0.22 -10.61
C PRO A 402 20.54 -0.23 -9.30
N ILE A 403 20.87 -1.44 -8.83
CA ILE A 403 21.84 -1.64 -7.75
C ILE A 403 23.25 -1.78 -8.31
N ASN A 404 24.20 -0.99 -7.81
CA ASN A 404 25.61 -1.10 -8.19
C ASN A 404 26.27 -2.30 -7.48
N PRO A 405 27.32 -2.91 -8.08
CA PRO A 405 27.95 -4.11 -7.52
C PRO A 405 28.42 -3.95 -6.06
N GLU A 406 28.97 -2.80 -5.67
CA GLU A 406 29.44 -2.60 -4.28
C GLU A 406 28.28 -2.61 -3.28
N ALA A 407 27.16 -2.00 -3.62
CA ALA A 407 25.97 -2.02 -2.77
C ALA A 407 25.33 -3.40 -2.72
N TRP A 408 25.35 -4.13 -3.83
CA TRP A 408 24.86 -5.51 -3.87
C TRP A 408 25.70 -6.43 -2.97
N LEU A 409 27.03 -6.35 -3.08
CA LEU A 409 27.95 -7.13 -2.26
C LEU A 409 27.78 -6.80 -0.77
N TRP A 410 27.70 -5.52 -0.41
CA TRP A 410 27.45 -5.14 0.98
C TRP A 410 26.10 -5.64 1.49
N PHE A 411 25.05 -5.56 0.68
CA PHE A 411 23.73 -6.06 1.07
C PHE A 411 23.73 -7.58 1.26
N TRP A 412 24.48 -8.31 0.45
CA TRP A 412 24.62 -9.75 0.58
C TRP A 412 25.49 -10.17 1.77
N GLU A 413 26.71 -9.65 1.87
CA GLU A 413 27.70 -10.07 2.86
C GLU A 413 27.41 -9.50 4.25
N VAL A 414 27.07 -8.21 4.37
CA VAL A 414 26.92 -7.53 5.67
C VAL A 414 25.50 -7.68 6.22
N VAL A 415 24.48 -7.45 5.39
CA VAL A 415 23.09 -7.59 5.84
C VAL A 415 22.65 -9.05 5.83
N GLY A 416 22.96 -9.79 4.75
CA GLY A 416 22.60 -11.20 4.60
C GLY A 416 23.47 -12.17 5.40
N ASP A 417 24.65 -11.75 5.87
CA ASP A 417 25.62 -12.56 6.62
C ASP A 417 26.05 -13.83 5.84
N ARG A 418 26.68 -13.63 4.68
CA ARG A 418 26.90 -14.66 3.65
C ARG A 418 28.28 -14.68 3.01
#